data_AF-A0A9E3P2F7-F1
#
_entry.id   AF-A0A9E3P2F7-F1
#
_cell.length_a   1.000
_cell.length_b   1.000
_cell.length_c   1.000
_cell.angle_alpha   90.00
_cell.angle_beta   90.00
_cell.angle_gamma   90.00
#
_symmetry.space_group_name_H-M   'P 1'
#
loop_
_entity.id
_entity.type
_entity.pdbx_description
1 polymer ?
#
loop_
_entity_poly.entity_id
_entity_poly.type
_entity_poly.pdbx_seq_one_letter_code
_entity_poly.pdbx_strand_id
1 'polypeptide(L)'
;MRFGLARRVLVGALLAGAAALVHCSVREPTQIVVTVRASDGECATIHSTYVRVKTTDDLSVAATASKEGCPLATKVIGTFVLVPEGAPDAPTKFLVATGIKGKQGDLCKFDDPDCIFAKRITRFIPNETVRLDVLMSGACLGKTCAGANETCENGVCTSAVVEPAPGDCAASGTCLDAGSDGAPAGDAGVDADAAPDVVVDPCLSSTCVALGGACQLDGSCAFTCSTAVKCNNKVCPPGLECRFNCSGLGACNASSCTAANPRCSFTCTGVGACEAMACAATTCTLSCTGGNQAQRACGNTTMSTGGTVSCGDDNDCGAINCNGAANPCNCPLGEPSVCNGNCNQNCR
;
A
#
# COMPACT_ATOMS: atom_id res chain seq x y z
N MET A 1 65.01 40.30 19.59
CA MET A 1 63.82 41.14 19.40
C MET A 1 62.61 40.38 19.92
N ARG A 2 61.90 40.95 20.89
CA ARG A 2 60.71 40.39 21.56
C ARG A 2 59.46 40.97 20.90
N PHE A 3 58.53 40.13 20.47
CA PHE A 3 57.09 40.37 20.24
C PHE A 3 56.44 38.99 20.33
N GLY A 4 55.32 38.71 20.98
CA GLY A 4 54.28 39.55 21.58
C GLY A 4 52.98 38.74 21.53
N LEU A 5 52.52 38.32 22.70
CA LEU A 5 51.13 38.04 23.11
C LEU A 5 50.01 38.24 22.05
N ALA A 6 49.15 37.23 21.86
CA ALA A 6 47.71 37.44 21.65
C ALA A 6 46.90 36.15 21.91
N ARG A 7 46.52 35.95 23.18
CA ARG A 7 45.33 35.18 23.57
C ARG A 7 44.12 35.74 22.83
N ARG A 8 43.38 34.92 22.10
CA ARG A 8 41.98 35.20 21.77
C ARG A 8 41.12 34.06 22.30
N VAL A 9 40.61 34.30 23.50
CA VAL A 9 39.38 33.70 24.00
C VAL A 9 38.24 34.33 23.21
N LEU A 10 37.44 33.53 22.52
CA LEU A 10 36.14 33.96 22.02
C LEU A 10 35.14 32.85 22.33
N VAL A 11 34.42 33.10 23.41
CA VAL A 11 33.18 32.46 23.83
C VAL A 11 32.17 32.64 22.70
N GLY A 12 31.77 31.54 22.07
CA GLY A 12 30.71 31.50 21.06
C GLY A 12 29.55 30.63 21.55
N ALA A 13 28.79 31.13 22.52
CA ALA A 13 27.47 30.62 22.82
C ALA A 13 26.50 31.18 21.76
N LEU A 14 25.99 30.33 20.86
CA LEU A 14 25.01 30.75 19.85
C LEU A 14 23.94 29.67 19.68
N LEU A 15 22.83 29.95 20.37
CA LEU A 15 21.44 29.57 20.08
C LEU A 15 21.21 28.21 19.40
N ALA A 16 20.93 27.20 20.23
CA ALA A 16 20.00 26.14 19.86
C ALA A 16 18.59 26.76 19.74
N GLY A 17 18.33 27.42 18.61
CA GLY A 17 17.00 27.89 18.25
C GLY A 17 16.11 26.69 17.99
N ALA A 18 15.20 26.41 18.93
CA ALA A 18 14.10 25.49 18.74
C ALA A 18 13.23 26.02 17.60
N ALA A 19 13.48 25.56 16.37
CA ALA A 19 12.51 25.61 15.30
C ALA A 19 11.38 24.66 15.70
N ALA A 20 10.43 25.17 16.50
CA ALA A 20 9.12 24.58 16.61
C ALA A 20 8.57 24.56 15.19
N LEU A 21 8.67 23.39 14.55
CA LEU A 21 7.95 23.08 13.33
C LEU A 21 6.48 23.22 13.69
N VAL A 22 5.93 24.41 13.49
CA VAL A 22 4.51 24.67 13.43
C VAL A 22 4.02 23.74 12.34
N HIS A 23 3.58 22.55 12.76
CA HIS A 23 2.78 21.67 11.96
C HIS A 23 1.49 22.46 11.76
N CYS A 24 1.46 23.30 10.72
CA CYS A 24 0.20 23.73 10.15
C CYS A 24 -0.55 22.43 9.90
N SER A 25 -1.58 22.16 10.70
CA SER A 25 -2.49 21.06 10.49
C SER A 25 -3.19 21.35 9.17
N VAL A 26 -2.56 20.95 8.07
CA VAL A 26 -3.12 21.06 6.73
C VAL A 26 -4.32 20.13 6.74
N ARG A 27 -5.52 20.71 6.92
CA ARG A 27 -6.77 19.97 6.79
C ARG A 27 -6.87 19.47 5.35
N GLU A 28 -7.31 18.23 5.19
CA GLU A 28 -7.56 17.71 3.87
C GLU A 28 -8.75 18.44 3.22
N PRO A 29 -8.74 18.64 1.90
CA PRO A 29 -9.88 19.20 1.20
C PRO A 29 -11.07 18.24 1.29
N THR A 30 -12.29 18.80 1.33
CA THR A 30 -13.54 18.03 1.24
C THR A 30 -13.73 17.57 -0.20
N GLN A 31 -13.40 16.32 -0.50
CA GLN A 31 -13.48 15.79 -1.86
C GLN A 31 -13.67 14.27 -1.84
N ILE A 32 -14.16 13.72 -2.96
CA ILE A 32 -14.19 12.28 -3.21
C ILE A 32 -13.21 11.99 -4.35
N VAL A 33 -12.21 11.17 -4.09
CA VAL A 33 -11.24 10.71 -5.10
C VAL A 33 -11.67 9.34 -5.59
N VAL A 34 -12.15 9.28 -6.82
CA VAL A 34 -12.61 8.05 -7.48
C VAL A 34 -11.50 7.50 -8.36
N THR A 35 -10.98 6.32 -8.02
CA THR A 35 -10.03 5.59 -8.86
C THR A 35 -10.78 4.52 -9.63
N VAL A 36 -10.74 4.62 -10.96
CA VAL A 36 -11.41 3.65 -11.84
C VAL A 36 -10.39 2.64 -12.36
N ARG A 37 -10.70 1.36 -12.19
CA ARG A 37 -9.85 0.22 -12.55
C ARG A 37 -10.58 -0.72 -13.50
N ALA A 38 -9.85 -1.41 -14.35
CA ALA A 38 -10.37 -2.47 -15.19
C ALA A 38 -10.09 -3.84 -14.57
N SER A 39 -11.00 -4.81 -14.76
CA SER A 39 -10.69 -6.21 -14.46
C SER A 39 -9.62 -6.77 -15.41
N ASP A 40 -9.08 -7.92 -15.06
CA ASP A 40 -8.11 -8.64 -15.90
C ASP A 40 -8.68 -8.89 -17.30
N GLY A 41 -7.86 -8.61 -18.33
CA GLY A 41 -8.22 -8.77 -19.73
C GLY A 41 -9.00 -7.60 -20.35
N GLU A 42 -9.81 -6.85 -19.57
CA GLU A 42 -10.66 -5.79 -20.12
C GLU A 42 -9.90 -4.51 -20.48
N CYS A 43 -8.75 -4.28 -19.84
CA CYS A 43 -7.95 -3.09 -20.10
C CYS A 43 -7.54 -2.95 -21.58
N ALA A 44 -7.39 -4.07 -22.32
CA ALA A 44 -7.07 -4.06 -23.74
C ALA A 44 -8.26 -3.69 -24.66
N THR A 45 -9.49 -3.82 -24.17
CA THR A 45 -10.72 -3.65 -24.94
C THR A 45 -11.41 -2.31 -24.66
N ILE A 46 -11.04 -1.66 -23.55
CA ILE A 46 -11.55 -0.34 -23.13
C ILE A 46 -11.09 0.74 -24.11
N HIS A 47 -12.06 1.43 -24.69
CA HIS A 47 -11.81 2.57 -25.56
C HIS A 47 -11.82 3.89 -24.78
N SER A 48 -12.85 4.11 -23.96
CA SER A 48 -12.94 5.30 -23.12
C SER A 48 -13.84 5.08 -21.91
N THR A 49 -13.57 5.84 -20.86
CA THR A 49 -14.34 5.87 -19.62
C THR A 49 -14.83 7.28 -19.35
N TYR A 50 -16.05 7.37 -18.85
CA TYR A 50 -16.77 8.60 -18.60
C TYR A 50 -17.34 8.58 -17.19
N VAL A 51 -17.17 9.67 -16.45
CA VAL A 51 -17.75 9.84 -15.10
C VAL A 51 -18.78 10.96 -15.17
N ARG A 52 -20.00 10.65 -14.75
CA ARG A 52 -21.11 11.60 -14.58
C ARG A 52 -21.41 11.74 -13.10
N VAL A 53 -21.43 12.97 -12.59
CA VAL A 53 -21.71 13.26 -11.18
C VAL A 53 -22.98 14.09 -11.06
N LYS A 54 -23.88 13.74 -10.14
CA LYS A 54 -25.02 14.58 -9.79
C LYS A 54 -25.52 14.37 -8.37
N THR A 55 -26.13 15.40 -7.82
CA THR A 55 -26.80 15.38 -6.50
C THR A 55 -28.29 15.03 -6.58
N THR A 56 -28.84 14.82 -7.79
CA THR A 56 -30.26 14.48 -8.02
C THR A 56 -30.40 13.23 -8.90
N ASP A 57 -31.60 12.65 -8.94
CA ASP A 57 -31.89 11.37 -9.62
C ASP A 57 -31.73 11.39 -11.15
N ASP A 58 -31.62 12.57 -11.77
CA ASP A 58 -31.55 12.71 -13.22
C ASP A 58 -30.10 12.90 -13.72
N LEU A 59 -29.39 11.82 -14.04
CA LEU A 59 -27.99 11.88 -14.53
C LEU A 59 -27.81 12.43 -15.97
N SER A 60 -28.86 12.97 -16.61
CA SER A 60 -28.80 13.42 -18.01
C SER A 60 -28.05 14.74 -18.25
N VAL A 61 -27.81 15.56 -17.20
CA VAL A 61 -27.19 16.92 -17.29
C VAL A 61 -26.02 17.08 -16.30
N ALA A 62 -25.26 16.01 -16.09
CA ALA A 62 -24.19 15.96 -15.08
C ALA A 62 -22.91 16.70 -15.51
N ALA A 63 -22.07 17.08 -14.54
CA ALA A 63 -20.66 17.43 -14.79
C ALA A 63 -19.90 16.17 -15.25
N THR A 64 -18.98 16.34 -16.18
CA THR A 64 -18.41 15.23 -16.93
C THR A 64 -16.91 15.27 -17.03
N ALA A 65 -16.26 14.17 -16.69
CA ALA A 65 -14.86 13.93 -16.97
C ALA A 65 -14.71 12.66 -17.80
N SER A 66 -13.75 12.63 -18.70
CA SER A 66 -13.48 11.50 -19.58
C SER A 66 -12.00 11.12 -19.57
N LYS A 67 -11.75 9.85 -19.90
CA LYS A 67 -10.42 9.30 -20.06
C LYS A 67 -10.41 8.28 -21.17
N GLU A 68 -9.46 8.38 -22.09
CA GLU A 68 -9.28 7.42 -23.17
C GLU A 68 -8.30 6.32 -22.79
N GLY A 69 -8.62 5.10 -23.23
CA GLY A 69 -7.82 3.89 -23.06
C GLY A 69 -7.71 3.40 -21.61
N CYS A 70 -6.99 2.29 -21.46
CA CYS A 70 -6.61 1.75 -20.16
C CYS A 70 -5.13 1.28 -20.23
N PRO A 71 -4.24 1.78 -19.36
CA PRO A 71 -2.85 1.33 -19.32
C PRO A 71 -2.74 -0.13 -18.83
N LEU A 72 -2.31 -1.04 -19.71
CA LEU A 72 -2.22 -2.48 -19.41
C LEU A 72 -1.36 -2.82 -18.18
N ALA A 73 -0.33 -2.01 -17.91
CA ALA A 73 0.59 -2.25 -16.80
C ALA A 73 -0.04 -1.99 -15.42
N THR A 74 -0.87 -0.96 -15.29
CA THR A 74 -1.45 -0.55 -14.00
C THR A 74 -2.91 -0.98 -13.85
N LYS A 75 -3.62 -1.18 -14.97
CA LYS A 75 -5.07 -1.40 -15.03
C LYS A 75 -5.88 -0.28 -14.39
N VAL A 76 -5.26 0.85 -14.09
CA VAL A 76 -5.91 2.06 -13.58
C VAL A 76 -6.24 2.91 -14.79
N ILE A 77 -7.53 3.00 -15.11
CA ILE A 77 -8.04 3.82 -16.21
C ILE A 77 -7.72 5.28 -15.92
N GLY A 78 -8.09 5.74 -14.71
CA GLY A 78 -7.82 7.10 -14.26
C GLY A 78 -8.31 7.35 -12.83
N THR A 79 -7.97 8.54 -12.33
CA THR A 79 -8.41 9.05 -11.05
C THR A 79 -9.17 10.35 -11.29
N PHE A 80 -10.36 10.46 -10.70
CA PHE A 80 -11.26 11.58 -10.82
C PHE A 80 -11.47 12.19 -9.43
N VAL A 81 -11.53 13.52 -9.37
CA VAL A 81 -11.80 14.24 -8.12
C VAL A 81 -13.18 14.85 -8.24
N LEU A 82 -14.05 14.48 -7.32
CA LEU A 82 -15.38 15.06 -7.17
C LEU A 82 -15.32 16.04 -6.00
N VAL A 83 -15.89 17.23 -6.21
CA VAL A 83 -16.03 18.26 -5.19
C VAL A 83 -17.52 18.46 -4.90
N PRO A 84 -17.90 18.81 -3.67
CA PRO A 84 -19.30 18.97 -3.31
C PRO A 84 -19.93 20.13 -4.06
N GLU A 85 -21.07 19.89 -4.69
CA GLU A 85 -21.94 20.91 -5.29
C GLU A 85 -23.29 20.88 -4.55
N GLY A 86 -23.47 21.77 -3.57
CA GLY A 86 -24.72 21.88 -2.79
C GLY A 86 -24.51 21.74 -1.28
N ALA A 87 -25.49 21.14 -0.59
CA ALA A 87 -25.39 20.91 0.85
C ALA A 87 -24.29 19.87 1.16
N PRO A 88 -23.45 20.11 2.18
CA PRO A 88 -22.25 19.31 2.46
C PRO A 88 -22.56 17.84 2.83
N ASP A 89 -23.76 17.59 3.31
CA ASP A 89 -24.29 16.33 3.85
C ASP A 89 -25.27 15.64 2.87
N ALA A 90 -25.54 16.24 1.71
CA ALA A 90 -26.39 15.63 0.70
C ALA A 90 -25.71 14.39 0.08
N PRO A 91 -26.48 13.30 -0.17
CA PRO A 91 -25.95 12.15 -0.89
C PRO A 91 -25.54 12.55 -2.30
N THR A 92 -24.35 12.14 -2.68
CA THR A 92 -23.76 12.34 -4.00
C THR A 92 -23.83 11.03 -4.79
N LYS A 93 -24.49 11.08 -5.95
CA LYS A 93 -24.61 9.95 -6.86
C LYS A 93 -23.68 10.19 -8.05
N PHE A 94 -22.91 9.17 -8.42
CA PHE A 94 -22.14 9.22 -9.66
C PHE A 94 -22.21 7.91 -10.40
N LEU A 95 -22.09 8.02 -11.72
CA LEU A 95 -22.11 6.92 -12.66
C LEU A 95 -20.79 6.93 -13.43
N VAL A 96 -20.11 5.79 -13.41
CA VAL A 96 -18.97 5.52 -14.28
C VAL A 96 -19.47 4.64 -15.42
N ALA A 97 -19.32 5.14 -16.66
CA ALA A 97 -19.64 4.40 -17.87
C ALA A 97 -18.35 4.16 -18.66
N THR A 98 -18.08 2.91 -19.02
CA THR A 98 -16.91 2.54 -19.82
C THR A 98 -17.36 1.90 -21.11
N GLY A 99 -16.94 2.48 -22.24
CA GLY A 99 -17.20 1.95 -23.57
C GLY A 99 -16.10 1.00 -24.02
N ILE A 100 -16.52 -0.14 -24.57
CA ILE A 100 -15.67 -1.23 -25.05
C ILE A 100 -15.80 -1.35 -26.58
N LYS A 101 -14.84 -2.00 -27.25
CA LYS A 101 -14.85 -2.27 -28.69
C LYS A 101 -14.98 -1.02 -29.56
N GLY A 102 -14.29 0.05 -29.17
CA GLY A 102 -14.30 1.33 -29.90
C GLY A 102 -15.49 2.24 -29.58
N LYS A 103 -16.35 1.85 -28.64
CA LYS A 103 -17.46 2.70 -28.20
C LYS A 103 -16.99 3.80 -27.27
N GLN A 104 -17.49 5.01 -27.47
CA GLN A 104 -17.22 6.12 -26.56
C GLN A 104 -18.10 6.02 -25.31
N GLY A 105 -17.52 6.26 -24.13
CA GLY A 105 -18.18 6.09 -22.83
C GLY A 105 -19.32 7.09 -22.60
N ASP A 106 -19.29 8.26 -23.24
CA ASP A 106 -20.38 9.25 -23.19
C ASP A 106 -21.58 8.86 -24.07
N LEU A 107 -21.34 8.05 -25.11
CA LEU A 107 -22.36 7.49 -26.00
C LEU A 107 -22.99 6.19 -25.47
N CYS A 108 -22.51 5.68 -24.34
CA CYS A 108 -23.07 4.52 -23.67
C CYS A 108 -24.49 4.81 -23.16
N LYS A 109 -25.43 3.93 -23.49
CA LYS A 109 -26.82 3.94 -22.98
C LYS A 109 -27.03 2.76 -22.05
N PHE A 110 -27.99 2.85 -21.13
CA PHE A 110 -28.37 1.67 -20.37
C PHE A 110 -28.77 0.53 -21.33
N ASP A 111 -28.40 -0.70 -20.99
CA ASP A 111 -28.61 -1.94 -21.76
C ASP A 111 -27.76 -2.08 -23.04
N ASP A 112 -26.78 -1.19 -23.20
CA ASP A 112 -25.86 -1.23 -24.32
C ASP A 112 -24.82 -2.36 -24.16
N PRO A 113 -24.77 -3.34 -25.09
CA PRO A 113 -23.97 -4.56 -24.91
C PRO A 113 -22.45 -4.31 -24.93
N ASP A 114 -22.01 -3.13 -25.35
CA ASP A 114 -20.60 -2.75 -25.41
C ASP A 114 -20.22 -1.72 -24.34
N CYS A 115 -21.01 -1.63 -23.26
CA CYS A 115 -20.76 -0.73 -22.14
C CYS A 115 -20.78 -1.45 -20.79
N ILE A 116 -19.92 -1.01 -19.88
CA ILE A 116 -19.97 -1.38 -18.46
C ILE A 116 -20.38 -0.14 -17.67
N PHE A 117 -21.37 -0.31 -16.78
CA PHE A 117 -21.86 0.74 -15.89
C PHE A 117 -21.58 0.39 -14.43
N ALA A 118 -21.07 1.36 -13.68
CA ALA A 118 -20.93 1.28 -12.23
C ALA A 118 -21.56 2.52 -11.59
N LYS A 119 -22.58 2.29 -10.75
CA LYS A 119 -23.26 3.33 -9.95
C LYS A 119 -22.65 3.34 -8.56
N ARG A 120 -22.47 4.55 -8.00
CA ARG A 120 -22.02 4.77 -6.63
C ARG A 120 -22.81 5.90 -6.00
N ILE A 121 -23.19 5.71 -4.74
CA ILE A 121 -23.91 6.66 -3.91
C ILE A 121 -23.11 6.77 -2.61
N THR A 122 -22.65 7.97 -2.28
CA THR A 122 -21.90 8.22 -1.04
C THR A 122 -22.20 9.64 -0.54
N ARG A 123 -21.49 10.11 0.48
CA ARG A 123 -21.61 11.47 1.02
C ARG A 123 -20.24 12.10 1.16
N PHE A 124 -20.16 13.42 1.06
CA PHE A 124 -18.93 14.13 1.40
C PHE A 124 -18.76 14.17 2.92
N ILE A 125 -17.50 14.08 3.37
CA ILE A 125 -17.15 14.26 4.78
C ILE A 125 -16.39 15.59 4.91
N PRO A 126 -16.88 16.55 5.71
CA PRO A 126 -16.23 17.85 5.85
C PRO A 126 -14.77 17.74 6.30
N ASN A 127 -13.88 18.38 5.55
CA ASN A 127 -12.41 18.41 5.75
C ASN A 127 -11.72 17.04 5.57
N GLU A 128 -12.30 16.15 4.78
CA GLU A 128 -11.75 14.81 4.55
C GLU A 128 -11.80 14.42 3.07
N THR A 129 -10.77 13.67 2.62
CA THR A 129 -10.75 13.05 1.30
C THR A 129 -11.26 11.62 1.36
N VAL A 130 -12.50 11.41 0.90
CA VAL A 130 -13.06 10.06 0.73
C VAL A 130 -12.45 9.41 -0.51
N ARG A 131 -11.94 8.18 -0.41
CA ARG A 131 -11.31 7.47 -1.53
C ARG A 131 -12.14 6.28 -1.93
N LEU A 132 -12.55 6.22 -3.20
CA LEU A 132 -13.39 5.14 -3.73
C LEU A 132 -12.70 4.45 -4.91
N ASP A 133 -12.61 3.12 -4.85
CA ASP A 133 -12.20 2.29 -5.99
C ASP A 133 -13.45 1.77 -6.73
N VAL A 134 -13.45 1.93 -8.06
CA VAL A 134 -14.51 1.43 -8.95
C VAL A 134 -13.89 0.44 -9.93
N LEU A 135 -14.24 -0.84 -9.78
CA LEU A 135 -13.79 -1.91 -10.67
C LEU A 135 -14.78 -2.11 -11.82
N MET A 136 -14.35 -1.79 -13.04
CA MET A 136 -15.08 -2.07 -14.27
C MET A 136 -14.86 -3.53 -14.68
N SER A 137 -15.71 -4.42 -14.18
CA SER A 137 -15.62 -5.86 -14.41
C SER A 137 -16.25 -6.26 -15.74
N GLY A 138 -15.54 -7.06 -16.54
CA GLY A 138 -16.06 -7.64 -17.78
C GLY A 138 -17.34 -8.47 -17.59
N ALA A 139 -17.55 -9.05 -16.40
CA ALA A 139 -18.79 -9.75 -16.05
C ALA A 139 -20.04 -8.83 -16.01
N CYS A 140 -19.85 -7.51 -15.99
CA CYS A 140 -20.90 -6.50 -16.01
C CYS A 140 -21.11 -5.88 -17.41
N LEU A 141 -20.44 -6.40 -18.45
CA LEU A 141 -20.62 -5.94 -19.82
C LEU A 141 -22.07 -6.13 -20.28
N GLY A 142 -22.71 -5.03 -20.72
CA GLY A 142 -24.09 -5.04 -21.18
C GLY A 142 -25.13 -5.25 -20.08
N LYS A 143 -24.73 -5.21 -18.80
CA LYS A 143 -25.63 -5.46 -17.68
C LYS A 143 -26.03 -4.17 -16.97
N THR A 144 -27.33 -3.89 -16.98
CA THR A 144 -27.94 -2.83 -16.16
C THR A 144 -28.67 -3.44 -14.97
N CYS A 145 -28.48 -2.87 -13.78
CA CYS A 145 -29.26 -3.24 -12.60
C CYS A 145 -30.52 -2.36 -12.49
N ALA A 146 -31.66 -3.02 -12.29
CA ALA A 146 -33.00 -2.42 -12.33
C ALA A 146 -33.25 -1.46 -11.15
N GLY A 147 -32.66 -1.73 -9.98
CA GLY A 147 -32.80 -0.85 -8.83
C GLY A 147 -32.14 0.51 -9.05
N ALA A 148 -32.83 1.57 -8.63
CA ALA A 148 -32.32 2.95 -8.66
C ALA A 148 -31.00 3.09 -7.88
N ASN A 149 -30.86 2.32 -6.80
CA ASN A 149 -29.68 2.28 -5.94
C ASN A 149 -28.90 0.96 -6.08
N GLU A 150 -28.98 0.29 -7.23
CA GLU A 150 -28.20 -0.91 -7.50
C GLU A 150 -27.11 -0.65 -8.53
N THR A 151 -26.02 -1.42 -8.46
CA THR A 151 -24.89 -1.40 -9.38
C THR A 151 -24.47 -2.82 -9.72
N CYS A 152 -23.86 -3.04 -10.88
CA CYS A 152 -23.30 -4.34 -11.20
C CYS A 152 -21.89 -4.46 -10.63
N GLU A 153 -21.63 -5.51 -9.86
CA GLU A 153 -20.33 -5.89 -9.35
C GLU A 153 -20.09 -7.37 -9.63
N ASN A 154 -19.05 -7.68 -10.40
CA ASN A 154 -18.69 -9.05 -10.78
C ASN A 154 -19.87 -9.86 -11.35
N GLY A 155 -20.72 -9.20 -12.14
CA GLY A 155 -21.88 -9.83 -12.77
C GLY A 155 -23.08 -10.00 -11.86
N VAL A 156 -23.09 -9.46 -10.64
CA VAL A 156 -24.23 -9.49 -9.71
C VAL A 156 -24.69 -8.06 -9.42
N CYS A 157 -26.01 -7.86 -9.30
CA CYS A 157 -26.53 -6.55 -8.90
C CYS A 157 -26.48 -6.44 -7.37
N THR A 158 -25.76 -5.43 -6.88
CA THR A 158 -25.54 -5.13 -5.46
C THR A 158 -25.95 -3.69 -5.16
N SER A 159 -25.93 -3.29 -3.88
CA SER A 159 -26.17 -1.90 -3.50
C SER A 159 -25.12 -0.97 -4.08
N ALA A 160 -25.55 0.16 -4.65
CA ALA A 160 -24.68 1.25 -5.07
C ALA A 160 -24.28 2.17 -3.91
N VAL A 161 -24.91 2.03 -2.73
CA VAL A 161 -24.59 2.81 -1.53
C VAL A 161 -23.27 2.32 -0.95
N VAL A 162 -22.30 3.23 -0.89
CA VAL A 162 -21.02 3.02 -0.23
C VAL A 162 -20.98 3.89 1.00
N GLU A 163 -21.10 3.25 2.16
CA GLU A 163 -20.81 3.93 3.42
C GLU A 163 -19.29 4.05 3.57
N PRO A 164 -18.78 5.23 3.95
CA PRO A 164 -17.36 5.39 4.29
C PRO A 164 -16.99 4.38 5.38
N ALA A 165 -15.85 3.70 5.24
CA ALA A 165 -15.45 2.71 6.21
C ALA A 165 -15.31 3.37 7.60
N PRO A 166 -15.80 2.75 8.69
CA PRO A 166 -15.77 3.35 10.04
C PRO A 166 -14.35 3.62 10.60
N GLY A 167 -13.28 3.33 9.85
CA GLY A 167 -11.89 3.69 10.18
C GLY A 167 -11.38 4.98 9.53
N ASP A 168 -11.99 5.47 8.44
CA ASP A 168 -11.58 6.73 7.80
C ASP A 168 -11.96 7.94 8.69
N CYS A 169 -13.09 7.82 9.38
CA CYS A 169 -13.59 8.75 10.39
C CYS A 169 -12.81 8.74 11.73
N ALA A 170 -12.09 7.66 12.04
CA ALA A 170 -11.49 7.46 13.36
C ALA A 170 -10.21 8.29 13.59
N ALA A 171 -9.51 8.68 12.53
CA ALA A 171 -8.24 9.40 12.63
C ALA A 171 -8.40 10.91 12.89
N SER A 172 -9.55 11.51 12.54
CA SER A 172 -9.77 12.96 12.64
C SER A 172 -10.49 13.40 13.92
N GLY A 173 -11.06 12.48 14.70
CA GLY A 173 -11.66 12.76 16.02
C GLY A 173 -12.89 13.68 16.00
N THR A 174 -13.45 13.99 14.82
CA THR A 174 -14.54 14.99 14.68
C THR A 174 -15.69 14.55 13.80
N CYS A 175 -15.96 13.24 13.69
CA CYS A 175 -17.26 12.81 13.19
C CYS A 175 -18.30 13.06 14.27
N LEU A 176 -18.77 14.31 14.31
CA LEU A 176 -19.96 14.68 15.04
C LEU A 176 -21.10 13.88 14.42
N ASP A 177 -21.68 12.96 15.20
CA ASP A 177 -23.03 12.47 15.00
C ASP A 177 -23.93 13.68 14.75
N ALA A 178 -24.26 13.94 13.49
CA ALA A 178 -25.19 14.98 13.13
C ALA A 178 -26.60 14.51 13.52
N GLY A 179 -26.92 14.70 14.80
CA GLY A 179 -28.28 14.69 15.33
C GLY A 179 -28.83 13.33 15.74
N SER A 180 -28.65 12.96 17.01
CA SER A 180 -29.53 12.01 17.68
C SER A 180 -29.91 12.49 19.08
N ASP A 181 -30.69 13.57 19.14
CA ASP A 181 -31.34 14.04 20.38
C ASP A 181 -32.87 13.74 20.36
N GLY A 182 -33.27 12.59 19.82
CA GLY A 182 -34.68 12.16 19.79
C GLY A 182 -34.87 10.69 20.15
N ALA A 183 -34.99 10.37 21.44
CA ALA A 183 -35.39 9.05 21.94
C ALA A 183 -36.93 8.97 22.14
N PRO A 184 -37.54 7.77 22.32
CA PRO A 184 -37.28 6.46 21.70
C PRO A 184 -38.59 5.72 21.29
N ALA A 185 -38.42 4.48 20.76
CA ALA A 185 -39.30 3.30 20.86
C ALA A 185 -39.77 2.72 19.51
N GLY A 186 -39.08 1.67 19.06
CA GLY A 186 -39.54 0.81 17.98
C GLY A 186 -38.51 -0.27 17.65
N ASP A 187 -38.64 -1.42 18.32
CA ASP A 187 -38.21 -2.76 17.92
C ASP A 187 -37.13 -2.84 16.81
N ALA A 188 -35.87 -2.87 17.24
CA ALA A 188 -34.74 -3.22 16.37
C ALA A 188 -34.77 -4.74 16.14
N GLY A 189 -35.31 -5.11 14.98
CA GLY A 189 -35.11 -6.44 14.41
C GLY A 189 -33.62 -6.74 14.29
N VAL A 190 -33.27 -7.99 14.54
CA VAL A 190 -31.91 -8.53 14.57
C VAL A 190 -31.11 -8.08 13.34
N ASP A 191 -30.19 -7.13 13.52
CA ASP A 191 -29.27 -6.69 12.46
C ASP A 191 -28.38 -7.88 12.06
N ALA A 192 -28.40 -8.20 10.77
CA ALA A 192 -27.52 -9.20 10.19
C ALA A 192 -26.07 -8.69 10.31
N ASP A 193 -25.17 -9.57 10.77
CA ASP A 193 -23.75 -9.29 10.88
C ASP A 193 -23.25 -8.61 9.60
N ALA A 194 -22.66 -7.42 9.76
CA ALA A 194 -22.07 -6.68 8.65
C ALA A 194 -21.10 -7.61 7.91
N ALA A 195 -21.29 -7.74 6.59
CA ALA A 195 -20.42 -8.55 5.76
C ALA A 195 -18.97 -8.05 5.96
N PRO A 196 -17.99 -8.96 6.17
CA PRO A 196 -16.60 -8.55 6.39
C PRO A 196 -16.10 -7.73 5.19
N ASP A 197 -15.44 -6.61 5.49
CA ASP A 197 -14.84 -5.73 4.49
C ASP A 197 -14.01 -6.52 3.49
N VAL A 198 -14.27 -6.31 2.19
CA VAL A 198 -13.43 -6.82 1.12
C VAL A 198 -12.15 -6.00 1.11
N VAL A 199 -11.17 -6.39 1.92
CA VAL A 199 -9.82 -5.85 1.88
C VAL A 199 -9.28 -6.07 0.47
N VAL A 200 -9.19 -5.01 -0.34
CA VAL A 200 -8.54 -5.07 -1.65
C VAL A 200 -7.09 -5.41 -1.38
N ASP A 201 -6.71 -6.66 -1.66
CA ASP A 201 -5.35 -7.16 -1.45
C ASP A 201 -4.37 -6.25 -2.22
N PRO A 202 -3.59 -5.41 -1.53
CA PRO A 202 -2.69 -4.47 -2.18
C PRO A 202 -1.64 -5.21 -3.01
N CYS A 203 -1.38 -6.48 -2.68
CA CYS A 203 -0.46 -7.33 -3.42
C CYS A 203 -1.03 -7.78 -4.77
N LEU A 204 -2.34 -8.03 -4.91
CA LEU A 204 -2.97 -8.37 -6.20
C LEU A 204 -2.88 -7.23 -7.23
N SER A 205 -2.79 -5.98 -6.76
CA SER A 205 -2.56 -4.81 -7.63
C SER A 205 -1.09 -4.58 -7.98
N SER A 206 -0.17 -5.35 -7.37
CA SER A 206 1.26 -5.09 -7.41
C SER A 206 2.00 -5.92 -8.47
N THR A 207 3.20 -5.46 -8.84
CA THR A 207 4.14 -6.16 -9.73
C THR A 207 4.79 -7.40 -9.09
N CYS A 208 4.38 -7.84 -7.89
CA CYS A 208 4.99 -8.97 -7.18
C CYS A 208 4.99 -10.26 -8.02
N VAL A 209 3.85 -10.63 -8.61
CA VAL A 209 3.73 -11.84 -9.44
C VAL A 209 4.56 -11.71 -10.73
N ALA A 210 4.59 -10.52 -11.33
CA ALA A 210 5.40 -10.26 -12.53
C ALA A 210 6.91 -10.39 -12.27
N LEU A 211 7.33 -10.15 -11.02
CA LEU A 211 8.71 -10.34 -10.57
C LEU A 211 9.02 -11.80 -10.17
N GLY A 212 8.06 -12.72 -10.27
CA GLY A 212 8.19 -14.11 -9.87
C GLY A 212 8.00 -14.37 -8.37
N GLY A 213 7.38 -13.42 -7.66
CA GLY A 213 6.94 -13.59 -6.28
C GLY A 213 5.50 -14.12 -6.19
N ALA A 214 5.09 -14.50 -4.99
CA ALA A 214 3.73 -14.89 -4.64
C ALA A 214 3.17 -13.90 -3.62
N CYS A 215 1.98 -13.38 -3.89
CA CYS A 215 1.26 -12.55 -2.95
C CYS A 215 0.65 -13.40 -1.84
N GLN A 216 0.90 -12.98 -0.61
CA GLN A 216 0.33 -13.59 0.59
C GLN A 216 -0.91 -12.80 1.03
N LEU A 217 -1.83 -13.47 1.71
CA LEU A 217 -3.08 -12.85 2.22
C LEU A 217 -2.83 -11.72 3.23
N ASP A 218 -1.63 -11.66 3.82
CA ASP A 218 -1.22 -10.56 4.71
C ASP A 218 -0.67 -9.34 3.96
N GLY A 219 -0.78 -9.31 2.62
CA GLY A 219 -0.29 -8.22 1.77
C GLY A 219 1.22 -8.23 1.54
N SER A 220 1.93 -9.28 1.97
CA SER A 220 3.38 -9.41 1.71
C SER A 220 3.68 -10.04 0.35
N CYS A 221 4.81 -9.64 -0.24
CA CYS A 221 5.34 -10.23 -1.47
C CYS A 221 6.43 -11.24 -1.11
N ALA A 222 6.13 -12.53 -1.31
CA ALA A 222 7.01 -13.63 -0.94
C ALA A 222 7.74 -14.23 -2.16
N PHE A 223 9.06 -14.36 -2.08
CA PHE A 223 9.89 -15.04 -3.07
C PHE A 223 10.43 -16.34 -2.49
N THR A 224 10.25 -17.45 -3.20
CA THR A 224 10.84 -18.74 -2.85
C THR A 224 12.02 -19.00 -3.77
N CYS A 225 13.20 -19.00 -3.18
CA CYS A 225 14.48 -19.04 -3.86
C CYS A 225 15.19 -20.35 -3.53
N SER A 226 15.80 -20.98 -4.53
CA SER A 226 16.50 -22.25 -4.40
C SER A 226 17.78 -22.27 -5.24
N THR A 227 18.46 -23.42 -5.31
CA THR A 227 19.52 -23.65 -6.30
C THR A 227 18.99 -23.62 -7.73
N ALA A 228 17.73 -23.99 -7.95
CA ALA A 228 17.09 -23.96 -9.26
C ALA A 228 16.47 -22.58 -9.59
N VAL A 229 15.99 -21.85 -8.58
CA VAL A 229 15.32 -20.55 -8.75
C VAL A 229 16.06 -19.48 -7.95
N LYS A 230 16.91 -18.72 -8.63
CA LYS A 230 17.72 -17.67 -7.99
C LYS A 230 16.93 -16.37 -7.85
N CYS A 231 17.02 -15.74 -6.67
CA CYS A 231 16.42 -14.44 -6.41
C CYS A 231 17.41 -13.27 -6.56
N ASN A 232 18.48 -13.50 -7.32
CA ASN A 232 19.52 -12.50 -7.52
C ASN A 232 18.93 -11.23 -8.11
N ASN A 233 19.27 -10.09 -7.51
CA ASN A 233 18.80 -8.76 -7.92
C ASN A 233 17.27 -8.58 -7.89
N LYS A 234 16.54 -9.42 -7.14
CA LYS A 234 15.11 -9.20 -6.92
C LYS A 234 14.90 -8.06 -5.92
N VAL A 235 14.03 -7.13 -6.30
CA VAL A 235 13.62 -5.97 -5.50
C VAL A 235 12.10 -5.99 -5.46
N CYS A 236 11.52 -5.86 -4.27
CA CYS A 236 10.06 -5.85 -4.16
C CYS A 236 9.47 -4.53 -4.68
N PRO A 237 8.18 -4.53 -5.03
CA PRO A 237 7.46 -3.30 -5.26
C PRO A 237 7.51 -2.38 -4.03
N PRO A 238 7.56 -1.04 -4.21
CA PRO A 238 7.47 -0.08 -3.12
C PRO A 238 6.22 -0.29 -2.26
N GLY A 239 6.32 -0.05 -0.95
CA GLY A 239 5.19 -0.08 -0.01
C GLY A 239 4.80 -1.47 0.49
N LEU A 240 5.30 -2.55 -0.11
CA LEU A 240 5.02 -3.93 0.35
C LEU A 240 6.09 -4.44 1.31
N GLU A 241 5.67 -5.35 2.19
CA GLU A 241 6.59 -6.19 2.97
C GLU A 241 7.20 -7.26 2.05
N CYS A 242 8.53 -7.35 2.05
CA CYS A 242 9.25 -8.39 1.32
C CYS A 242 9.51 -9.61 2.19
N ARG A 243 9.26 -10.81 1.64
CA ARG A 243 9.70 -12.05 2.27
C ARG A 243 10.53 -12.87 1.30
N PHE A 244 11.78 -13.16 1.64
CA PHE A 244 12.66 -14.03 0.86
C PHE A 244 12.88 -15.34 1.61
N ASN A 245 12.45 -16.45 1.03
CA ASN A 245 12.68 -17.81 1.53
C ASN A 245 13.78 -18.46 0.68
N CYS A 246 15.00 -18.43 1.18
CA CYS A 246 16.22 -18.79 0.46
C CYS A 246 16.70 -20.17 0.88
N SER A 247 16.81 -21.10 -0.08
CA SER A 247 17.20 -22.50 0.19
C SER A 247 18.39 -22.97 -0.64
N GLY A 248 19.49 -23.33 0.02
CA GLY A 248 20.71 -23.84 -0.61
C GLY A 248 21.60 -22.79 -1.29
N LEU A 249 22.80 -23.22 -1.68
CA LEU A 249 23.93 -22.34 -2.03
C LEU A 249 23.57 -21.24 -3.04
N GLY A 250 23.71 -19.99 -2.60
CA GLY A 250 23.52 -18.77 -3.38
C GLY A 250 22.08 -18.53 -3.82
N ALA A 251 21.07 -19.01 -3.10
CA ALA A 251 19.66 -18.82 -3.48
C ALA A 251 19.25 -17.34 -3.51
N CYS A 252 19.76 -16.54 -2.58
CA CYS A 252 19.49 -15.10 -2.45
C CYS A 252 20.76 -14.25 -2.55
N ASN A 253 21.63 -14.56 -3.49
CA ASN A 253 22.85 -13.79 -3.69
C ASN A 253 22.50 -12.39 -4.21
N ALA A 254 22.95 -11.35 -3.50
CA ALA A 254 22.67 -9.95 -3.84
C ALA A 254 21.16 -9.60 -3.89
N SER A 255 20.33 -10.30 -3.11
CA SER A 255 18.96 -9.86 -2.86
C SER A 255 18.97 -8.58 -2.02
N SER A 256 18.13 -7.60 -2.37
CA SER A 256 18.14 -6.30 -1.70
C SER A 256 16.76 -5.78 -1.37
N CYS A 257 16.67 -5.15 -0.20
CA CYS A 257 15.54 -4.37 0.22
C CYS A 257 15.91 -2.90 0.33
N THR A 258 15.07 -2.04 -0.25
CA THR A 258 15.33 -0.59 -0.26
C THR A 258 14.52 0.12 0.83
N ALA A 259 14.82 1.40 1.06
CA ALA A 259 14.02 2.25 1.96
C ALA A 259 12.57 2.43 1.51
N ALA A 260 12.24 2.08 0.26
CA ALA A 260 10.86 2.09 -0.23
C ALA A 260 10.01 0.94 0.34
N ASN A 261 10.63 -0.05 0.97
CA ASN A 261 9.95 -1.15 1.65
C ASN A 261 9.98 -0.90 3.16
N PRO A 262 8.81 -0.86 3.83
CA PRO A 262 8.78 -0.63 5.28
C PRO A 262 9.38 -1.80 6.06
N ARG A 263 9.23 -3.02 5.53
CA ARG A 263 9.64 -4.26 6.19
C ARG A 263 10.23 -5.26 5.20
N CYS A 264 11.28 -5.95 5.64
CA CYS A 264 11.88 -7.04 4.90
C CYS A 264 12.29 -8.19 5.81
N SER A 265 11.95 -9.41 5.41
CA SER A 265 12.37 -10.63 6.09
C SER A 265 13.12 -11.57 5.14
N PHE A 266 14.29 -12.03 5.56
CA PHE A 266 15.08 -13.05 4.87
C PHE A 266 15.14 -14.29 5.75
N THR A 267 14.69 -15.42 5.21
CA THR A 267 14.80 -16.75 5.83
C THR A 267 15.76 -17.57 4.99
N CYS A 268 16.92 -17.88 5.56
CA CYS A 268 18.05 -18.48 4.87
C CYS A 268 18.27 -19.88 5.43
N THR A 269 17.97 -20.91 4.64
CA THR A 269 18.08 -22.30 5.05
C THR A 269 19.10 -23.04 4.20
N GLY A 270 20.07 -23.64 4.88
CA GLY A 270 21.14 -24.39 4.25
C GLY A 270 22.37 -23.54 3.96
N VAL A 271 23.44 -24.24 3.62
CA VAL A 271 24.77 -23.69 3.39
C VAL A 271 24.78 -22.61 2.29
N GLY A 272 25.25 -21.41 2.66
CA GLY A 272 25.41 -20.27 1.76
C GLY A 272 24.11 -19.79 1.12
N ALA A 273 22.95 -20.01 1.75
CA ALA A 273 21.66 -19.64 1.20
C ALA A 273 21.54 -18.13 0.91
N CYS A 274 22.16 -17.33 1.77
CA CYS A 274 22.13 -15.89 1.72
C CYS A 274 23.54 -15.31 1.73
N GLU A 275 23.92 -14.67 0.63
CA GLU A 275 25.25 -14.08 0.49
C GLU A 275 25.14 -12.67 -0.08
N ALA A 276 25.93 -11.73 0.45
CA ALA A 276 25.99 -10.35 -0.04
C ALA A 276 24.63 -9.63 -0.05
N MET A 277 23.76 -9.91 0.92
CA MET A 277 22.45 -9.27 1.00
C MET A 277 22.56 -7.84 1.52
N ALA A 278 21.70 -6.96 1.02
CA ALA A 278 21.61 -5.58 1.46
C ALA A 278 20.20 -5.24 1.94
N CYS A 279 20.07 -4.84 3.20
CA CYS A 279 18.80 -4.39 3.74
C CYS A 279 18.86 -2.93 4.18
N ALA A 280 18.03 -2.12 3.52
CA ALA A 280 17.83 -0.69 3.79
C ALA A 280 16.38 -0.34 4.14
N ALA A 281 15.54 -1.36 4.39
CA ALA A 281 14.16 -1.19 4.86
C ALA A 281 14.14 -0.67 6.30
N THR A 282 13.06 -0.01 6.72
CA THR A 282 12.95 0.50 8.11
C THR A 282 13.10 -0.61 9.16
N THR A 283 12.61 -1.82 8.84
CA THR A 283 12.79 -3.01 9.67
C THR A 283 13.29 -4.17 8.81
N CYS A 284 14.41 -4.73 9.21
CA CYS A 284 15.04 -5.87 8.56
C CYS A 284 15.12 -7.06 9.53
N THR A 285 14.51 -8.19 9.16
CA THR A 285 14.61 -9.44 9.91
C THR A 285 15.42 -10.44 9.10
N LEU A 286 16.45 -11.01 9.70
CA LEU A 286 17.28 -12.04 9.09
C LEU A 286 17.26 -13.29 9.97
N SER A 287 16.84 -14.42 9.41
CA SER A 287 16.87 -15.73 10.07
C SER A 287 17.76 -16.68 9.27
N CYS A 288 18.77 -17.24 9.91
CA CYS A 288 19.77 -18.11 9.30
C CYS A 288 19.75 -19.47 9.99
N THR A 289 19.57 -20.56 9.23
CA THR A 289 19.54 -21.93 9.75
C THR A 289 20.21 -22.93 8.81
N GLY A 290 20.82 -23.99 9.35
CA GLY A 290 21.32 -25.12 8.58
C GLY A 290 22.64 -24.87 7.84
N GLY A 291 23.46 -23.95 8.34
CA GLY A 291 24.87 -23.81 7.99
C GLY A 291 25.72 -24.96 8.55
N ASN A 292 26.99 -24.97 8.19
CA ASN A 292 27.99 -25.84 8.80
C ASN A 292 29.29 -25.05 9.06
N GLN A 293 30.25 -25.64 9.76
CA GLN A 293 31.50 -24.92 10.11
C GLN A 293 32.30 -24.43 8.89
N ALA A 294 32.19 -25.11 7.74
CA ALA A 294 32.91 -24.72 6.54
C ALA A 294 32.18 -23.59 5.80
N GLN A 295 30.85 -23.52 5.90
CA GLN A 295 30.02 -22.62 5.12
C GLN A 295 28.71 -22.30 5.88
N ARG A 296 28.56 -21.02 6.23
CA ARG A 296 27.46 -20.50 7.03
C ARG A 296 26.20 -20.31 6.19
N ALA A 297 25.02 -20.30 6.80
CA ALA A 297 23.76 -20.09 6.07
C ALA A 297 23.63 -18.65 5.55
N CYS A 298 24.15 -17.68 6.32
CA CYS A 298 24.22 -16.28 5.96
C CYS A 298 25.67 -15.80 5.91
N GLY A 299 26.07 -15.07 4.86
CA GLY A 299 27.42 -14.51 4.72
C GLY A 299 27.41 -13.10 4.15
N ASN A 300 28.31 -12.23 4.62
CA ASN A 300 28.54 -10.88 4.10
C ASN A 300 27.27 -10.04 3.97
N THR A 301 26.38 -10.09 4.98
CA THR A 301 25.11 -9.35 4.93
C THR A 301 25.31 -7.93 5.47
N THR A 302 24.77 -6.92 4.77
CA THR A 302 24.82 -5.53 5.20
C THR A 302 23.43 -5.03 5.58
N MET A 303 23.29 -4.54 6.80
CA MET A 303 22.07 -3.91 7.33
C MET A 303 22.38 -2.43 7.57
N SER A 304 21.76 -1.56 6.78
CA SER A 304 21.98 -0.11 6.86
C SER A 304 21.03 0.59 7.83
N THR A 305 20.02 -0.12 8.30
CA THR A 305 18.93 0.33 9.16
C THR A 305 18.73 -0.69 10.29
N GLY A 306 17.89 -0.33 11.27
CA GLY A 306 17.58 -1.20 12.39
C GLY A 306 17.02 -2.55 11.96
N GLY A 307 17.43 -3.61 12.66
CA GLY A 307 16.94 -4.95 12.37
C GLY A 307 17.31 -5.99 13.41
N THR A 308 16.71 -7.16 13.24
CA THR A 308 16.89 -8.33 14.09
C THR A 308 17.57 -9.43 13.28
N VAL A 309 18.60 -10.01 13.88
CA VAL A 309 19.28 -11.19 13.33
C VAL A 309 19.01 -12.36 14.29
N SER A 310 18.63 -13.50 13.73
CA SER A 310 18.46 -14.75 14.45
C SER A 310 19.25 -15.85 13.75
N CYS A 311 20.15 -16.49 14.49
CA CYS A 311 20.96 -17.61 14.04
C CYS A 311 20.44 -18.86 14.75
N GLY A 312 20.27 -19.99 14.04
CA GLY A 312 19.85 -21.25 14.65
C GLY A 312 20.94 -21.84 15.55
N ASP A 313 22.20 -21.73 15.14
CA ASP A 313 23.41 -22.06 15.88
C ASP A 313 24.59 -21.12 15.56
N ASP A 314 25.73 -21.36 16.24
CA ASP A 314 26.98 -20.61 16.12
C ASP A 314 27.64 -20.65 14.72
N ASN A 315 27.17 -21.55 13.84
CA ASN A 315 27.69 -21.75 12.49
C ASN A 315 26.73 -21.23 11.41
N ASP A 316 25.54 -20.74 11.78
CA ASP A 316 24.54 -20.30 10.82
C ASP A 316 24.79 -18.88 10.29
N CYS A 317 25.36 -17.98 11.10
CA CYS A 317 25.55 -16.58 10.74
C CYS A 317 27.02 -16.20 10.54
N GLY A 318 27.37 -15.68 9.36
CA GLY A 318 28.68 -15.12 9.06
C GLY A 318 28.79 -13.64 9.38
N ALA A 319 29.75 -12.95 8.78
CA ALA A 319 29.93 -11.53 9.00
C ALA A 319 28.66 -10.73 8.60
N ILE A 320 28.07 -10.05 9.58
CA ILE A 320 26.95 -9.14 9.41
C ILE A 320 27.44 -7.73 9.74
N ASN A 321 27.38 -6.84 8.74
CA ASN A 321 27.81 -5.45 8.87
C ASN A 321 26.59 -4.57 9.14
N CYS A 322 26.54 -3.97 10.34
CA CYS A 322 25.47 -3.09 10.78
C CYS A 322 25.93 -1.63 10.73
N ASN A 323 25.60 -0.94 9.64
CA ASN A 323 26.10 0.41 9.32
C ASN A 323 25.11 1.53 9.65
N GLY A 324 24.00 1.24 10.33
CA GLY A 324 22.95 2.21 10.65
C GLY A 324 23.29 3.10 11.84
N ALA A 325 23.28 4.43 11.63
CA ALA A 325 23.55 5.41 12.68
C ALA A 325 22.41 5.59 13.71
N ALA A 326 21.17 5.22 13.33
CA ALA A 326 19.97 5.57 14.09
C ALA A 326 19.30 4.41 14.84
N ASN A 327 19.51 3.16 14.40
CA ASN A 327 19.00 1.97 15.09
C ASN A 327 20.02 0.84 14.96
N PRO A 328 20.79 0.54 16.01
CA PRO A 328 21.68 -0.61 16.02
C PRO A 328 20.94 -1.94 15.81
N CYS A 329 21.61 -2.89 15.17
CA CYS A 329 21.10 -4.27 15.04
C CYS A 329 21.00 -4.94 16.42
N ASN A 330 19.92 -5.70 16.63
CA ASN A 330 19.81 -6.64 17.73
C ASN A 330 20.42 -7.97 17.28
N CYS A 331 21.63 -8.24 17.73
CA CYS A 331 22.32 -9.50 17.52
C CYS A 331 21.94 -10.50 18.62
N PRO A 332 21.91 -11.81 18.33
CA PRO A 332 21.58 -12.82 19.33
C PRO A 332 22.60 -12.81 20.49
N LEU A 333 22.11 -13.03 21.70
CA LEU A 333 22.93 -13.10 22.91
C LEU A 333 23.83 -14.34 22.84
N GLY A 334 25.15 -14.14 22.75
CA GLY A 334 26.15 -15.21 22.77
C GLY A 334 27.27 -15.10 21.73
N GLU A 335 27.09 -14.31 20.67
CA GLU A 335 28.01 -14.31 19.53
C GLU A 335 28.43 -12.90 19.05
N PRO A 336 29.29 -12.19 19.81
CA PRO A 336 29.71 -10.83 19.47
C PRO A 336 30.60 -10.74 18.22
N SER A 337 31.18 -11.84 17.74
CA SER A 337 32.05 -11.87 16.55
C SER A 337 31.30 -11.83 15.21
N VAL A 338 29.99 -12.07 15.24
CA VAL A 338 29.14 -12.20 14.05
C VAL A 338 28.68 -10.83 13.54
N CYS A 339 28.59 -9.83 14.42
CA CYS A 339 28.13 -8.49 14.08
C CYS A 339 29.26 -7.46 14.15
N ASN A 340 29.64 -6.88 13.01
CA ASN A 340 30.53 -5.71 12.95
C ASN A 340 29.68 -4.44 12.83
N GLY A 341 29.83 -3.49 13.77
CA GLY A 341 29.19 -2.17 13.70
C GLY A 341 28.59 -1.68 15.04
N ASN A 342 27.73 -0.65 14.95
CA ASN A 342 27.00 -0.14 16.11
C ASN A 342 25.85 -1.12 16.45
N CYS A 343 26.00 -1.91 17.50
CA CYS A 343 24.99 -2.82 18.05
C CYS A 343 24.53 -2.35 19.45
N ASN A 344 23.24 -2.44 19.80
CA ASN A 344 22.67 -1.71 20.94
C ASN A 344 22.84 -2.43 22.27
N GLN A 345 23.27 -3.68 22.26
CA GLN A 345 23.33 -4.46 23.48
C GLN A 345 24.64 -5.20 23.54
N ASN A 346 25.46 -4.78 24.50
CA ASN A 346 26.33 -5.62 25.33
C ASN A 346 26.78 -6.92 24.65
N CYS A 347 27.62 -6.78 23.64
CA CYS A 347 28.53 -7.82 23.19
C CYS A 347 29.59 -8.03 24.28
N ARG A 348 29.27 -8.82 25.31
CA ARG A 348 30.26 -9.42 26.22
C ARG A 348 30.38 -10.90 25.90
#